data_AF-A0A7D4FXB3-F1
#
_entry.id   AF-A0A7D4FXB3-F1
#
_cell.length_a   1.000
_cell.length_b   1.000
_cell.length_c   1.000
_cell.angle_alpha   90.00
_cell.angle_beta   90.00
_cell.angle_gamma   90.00
#
_symmetry.space_group_name_H-M   'P 1'
#
loop_
_entity.id
_entity.type
_entity.pdbx_description
1 polymer ?
#
loop_
_entity_poly.entity_id
_entity_poly.type
_entity_poly.pdbx_seq_one_letter_code
_entity_poly.pdbx_strand_id
1 'polypeptide(L)'
;MGLNNRLQIGDVSNNGQVEIVDEDRLCYLVRSISKGATGLRTISKSLLEEYVNYWSEHSDATSESARQALSGRSEIDKFEYGYSSTLSVMAQMVLQSTHKVKNNVSSLPRQQIFYGAPGTGKSFTINQEIKGEDVIRTTFHPDSDYSSFVGAYKPTTREITMRDLSGHPVVEHAQILTEEKIVYEFVPQAFLQAYITAWEKYATCDEGNPQRQFLVIEEINRGNCAQIFGDLFQLLDRNHSGFSDYPVKADTDMKRYVAKALKGLSIPQAGVINSLYGGRDVVSEVLEGNILLLPSNLFIWATMNTSDQSLFPIDSAFKRRWDWSYMPISDAKKGYVIDVAGSLYDWWQFLEEINKKIESTTNSEDKKLGYFFCKAHGGVISAETFVGKVVFYLWNDVFKDFDLVGPIFDDTVEGGKLTFAKFYTEGEMKTKVRTDKVAQFLGNLGLTPVEESEEEYNGQAENTDDSENPRATWSMSERKRYDFWEAFLAYAHKNDDFKTYFGGTKKAGKDHWKNFYVSGADFYMSVVLKLWERAIALQVYFDRTTDIYYHLADQKKDIEAEMDTTYEWRENPEKKSSTIVERIDNIDFEDKEHWTTIFDLIITRILRMREVFVKYSKQQ
;
A
#
# COMPACT_ATOMS: atom_id res chain seq x y z
N MET A 1 31.16 16.77 13.89
CA MET A 1 30.44 16.97 12.62
C MET A 1 29.99 18.42 12.58
N GLY A 2 30.60 19.26 11.74
CA GLY A 2 30.22 20.68 11.64
C GLY A 2 28.82 20.88 11.07
N LEU A 3 28.24 22.05 11.35
CA LEU A 3 26.90 22.52 10.96
C LEU A 3 26.59 22.48 9.46
N ASN A 4 27.60 22.30 8.60
CA ASN A 4 27.54 22.47 7.16
C ASN A 4 26.49 21.64 6.40
N ASN A 5 25.70 20.78 7.06
CA ASN A 5 24.63 20.00 6.43
C ASN A 5 23.31 19.95 7.25
N ARG A 6 23.11 20.81 8.26
CA ARG A 6 21.94 20.71 9.17
C ARG A 6 20.78 21.68 8.89
N LEU A 7 21.03 22.74 8.13
CA LEU A 7 20.04 23.72 7.69
C LEU A 7 20.27 24.02 6.20
N GLN A 8 19.20 24.13 5.42
CA GLN A 8 19.21 24.37 3.97
C GLN A 8 18.47 25.67 3.60
N ILE A 9 18.78 26.21 2.42
CA ILE A 9 18.04 27.34 1.84
C ILE A 9 16.55 26.95 1.71
N GLY A 10 15.66 27.78 2.24
CA GLY A 10 14.22 27.55 2.29
C GLY A 10 13.72 26.99 3.63
N ASP A 11 14.61 26.61 4.55
CA ASP A 11 14.18 26.18 5.89
C ASP A 11 13.56 27.34 6.67
N VAL A 12 12.39 27.07 7.27
CA VAL A 12 11.62 28.04 8.07
C VAL A 12 11.47 27.52 9.49
N SER A 13 11.69 28.38 10.48
CA SER A 13 11.44 28.06 11.89
C SER A 13 9.98 27.72 12.14
N ASN A 14 9.68 26.82 13.09
CA ASN A 14 8.30 26.39 13.39
C ASN A 14 7.31 27.52 13.70
N ASN A 15 7.80 28.65 14.22
CA ASN A 15 6.98 29.83 14.52
C ASN A 15 6.89 30.84 13.35
N GLY A 16 7.44 30.50 12.18
CA GLY A 16 7.45 31.33 10.97
C GLY A 16 8.28 32.60 11.05
N GLN A 17 9.06 32.81 12.11
CA GLN A 17 9.77 34.08 12.35
C GLN A 17 11.13 34.16 11.67
N VAL A 18 11.69 33.03 11.24
CA VAL A 18 13.04 32.93 10.68
C VAL A 18 13.01 32.02 9.44
N GLU A 19 13.50 32.51 8.32
CA GLU A 19 13.64 31.78 7.04
C GLU A 19 15.07 31.91 6.52
N ILE A 20 15.67 30.82 6.08
CA ILE A 20 16.99 30.82 5.43
C ILE A 20 16.82 31.17 3.97
N VAL A 21 17.29 32.34 3.58
CA VAL A 21 17.12 32.89 2.22
C VAL A 21 18.30 32.56 1.32
N ASP A 22 19.49 32.49 1.90
CA ASP A 22 20.72 32.16 1.16
C ASP A 22 21.77 31.59 2.13
N GLU A 23 22.79 30.91 1.61
CA GLU A 23 23.93 30.47 2.41
C GLU A 23 25.24 30.53 1.63
N ASP A 24 26.33 30.80 2.34
CA ASP A 24 27.68 30.63 1.81
C ASP A 24 28.51 29.70 2.71
N ARG A 25 29.82 29.65 2.47
CA ARG A 25 30.73 28.78 3.23
C ARG A 25 30.87 29.16 4.71
N LEU A 26 30.59 30.41 5.09
CA LEU A 26 30.86 30.95 6.42
C LEU A 26 29.59 31.44 7.14
N CYS A 27 28.54 31.81 6.41
CA CYS A 27 27.37 32.49 6.92
C CYS A 27 26.06 31.97 6.31
N TYR A 28 24.97 32.18 7.03
CA TYR A 28 23.61 32.12 6.52
C TYR A 28 23.07 33.54 6.31
N LEU A 29 22.32 33.76 5.23
CA LEU A 29 21.48 34.94 5.08
C LEU A 29 20.05 34.58 5.47
N VAL A 30 19.51 35.31 6.43
CA VAL A 30 18.30 34.92 7.15
C VAL A 30 17.31 36.06 7.15
N ARG A 31 16.08 35.78 6.74
CA ARG A 31 14.96 36.71 6.86
C ARG A 31 14.32 36.51 8.22
N SER A 32 14.33 37.56 9.04
CA SER A 32 13.71 37.55 10.36
C SER A 32 12.51 38.49 10.39
N ILE A 33 11.38 37.98 10.87
CA ILE A 33 10.11 38.71 11.05
C ILE A 33 9.88 38.90 12.54
N SER A 34 9.93 40.14 13.01
CA SER A 34 9.67 40.48 14.41
C SER A 34 8.71 41.65 14.50
N LYS A 35 7.57 41.47 15.19
CA LYS A 35 6.53 42.49 15.41
C LYS A 35 6.09 43.21 14.12
N GLY A 36 5.95 42.45 13.01
CA GLY A 36 5.50 42.97 11.72
C GLY A 36 6.56 43.67 10.86
N ALA A 37 7.82 43.76 11.34
CA ALA A 37 8.94 44.26 10.56
C ALA A 37 9.81 43.09 10.06
N THR A 38 10.13 43.10 8.76
CA THR A 38 10.99 42.12 8.11
C THR A 38 12.38 42.68 7.91
N GLY A 39 13.41 41.98 8.38
CA GLY A 39 14.81 42.35 8.18
C GLY A 39 15.65 41.17 7.70
N LEU A 40 16.64 41.43 6.85
CA LEU A 40 17.66 40.45 6.47
C LEU A 40 18.84 40.55 7.44
N ARG A 41 19.34 39.40 7.87
CA ARG A 41 20.45 39.27 8.82
C ARG A 41 21.44 38.25 8.30
N THR A 42 22.72 38.57 8.37
CA THR A 42 23.80 37.61 8.11
C THR A 42 24.20 36.98 9.44
N ILE A 43 24.22 35.66 9.51
CA ILE A 43 24.50 34.88 10.72
C ILE A 43 25.69 33.96 10.46
N SER A 44 26.78 34.13 11.21
CA SER A 44 27.94 33.25 11.13
C SER A 44 27.60 31.80 11.52
N LYS A 45 28.05 30.84 10.71
CA LYS A 45 27.89 29.39 10.99
C LYS A 45 28.62 28.98 12.26
N SER A 46 29.80 29.56 12.52
CA SER A 46 30.57 29.27 13.75
C SER A 46 29.87 29.79 15.00
N LEU A 47 29.25 30.97 14.93
CA LEU A 47 28.50 31.54 16.05
C LEU A 47 27.21 30.75 16.34
N LEU A 48 26.53 30.29 15.28
CA LEU A 48 25.37 29.40 15.42
C LEU A 48 25.77 28.07 16.11
N GLU A 49 26.98 27.57 15.85
CA GLU A 49 27.51 26.33 16.46
C GLU A 49 27.67 26.47 17.97
N GLU A 50 28.15 27.63 18.43
CA GLU A 50 28.25 27.94 19.87
C GLU A 50 26.88 27.91 20.55
N TYR A 51 25.86 28.49 19.91
CA TYR A 51 24.49 28.46 20.40
C TYR A 51 23.90 27.05 20.40
N VAL A 52 24.09 26.27 19.34
CA VAL A 52 23.61 24.88 19.27
C VAL A 52 24.19 24.03 20.39
N ASN A 53 25.50 24.16 20.65
CA ASN A 53 26.16 23.44 21.72
C ASN A 53 25.62 23.84 23.10
N TYR A 54 25.46 25.15 23.35
CA TYR A 54 24.93 25.64 24.63
C TYR A 54 23.52 25.11 24.92
N TRP A 55 22.61 25.16 23.94
CA TRP A 55 21.23 24.67 24.11
C TRP A 55 21.12 23.15 24.17
N SER A 56 22.08 22.42 23.61
CA SER A 56 22.12 20.95 23.77
C SER A 56 22.32 20.52 25.22
N GLU A 57 22.96 21.36 26.04
CA GLU A 57 23.21 21.12 27.46
C GLU A 57 22.21 21.85 28.37
N HIS A 58 21.49 22.86 27.84
CA HIS A 58 20.58 23.73 28.60
C HIS A 58 19.26 23.96 27.83
N SER A 59 18.40 22.93 27.76
CA SER A 59 17.17 22.93 26.95
C SER A 59 16.18 24.05 27.29
N ASP A 60 16.15 24.47 28.55
CA ASP A 60 15.16 25.44 29.08
C ASP A 60 15.72 26.87 29.15
N ALA A 61 16.91 27.10 28.58
CA ALA A 61 17.56 28.41 28.59
C ALA A 61 16.87 29.43 27.69
N THR A 62 16.77 30.68 28.18
CA THR A 62 16.27 31.80 27.39
C THR A 62 17.36 32.39 26.48
N SER A 63 16.95 33.06 25.40
CA SER A 63 17.87 33.73 24.48
C SER A 63 18.81 34.74 25.17
N GLU A 64 18.35 35.35 26.26
CA GLU A 64 19.15 36.31 27.04
C GLU A 64 20.16 35.59 27.96
N SER A 65 19.76 34.47 28.56
CA SER A 65 20.66 33.68 29.43
C SER A 65 21.85 33.10 28.67
N ALA A 66 21.62 32.61 27.45
CA ALA A 66 22.70 32.08 26.63
C ALA A 66 23.60 33.18 26.07
N ARG A 67 23.03 34.34 25.70
CA ARG A 67 23.80 35.51 25.32
C ARG A 67 24.77 35.90 26.44
N GLN A 68 24.31 35.93 27.69
CA GLN A 68 25.16 36.25 28.84
C GLN A 68 26.25 35.18 29.08
N ALA A 69 25.95 33.91 28.86
CA ALA A 69 26.89 32.81 29.07
C ALA A 69 27.96 32.68 27.98
N LEU A 70 27.63 33.04 26.74
CA LEU A 70 28.47 32.89 25.56
C LEU A 70 29.24 34.18 25.18
N SER A 71 28.77 35.35 25.62
CA SER A 71 29.47 36.61 25.38
C SER A 71 30.84 36.64 26.06
N GLY A 72 31.87 37.05 25.33
CA GLY A 72 33.26 37.12 25.77
C GLY A 72 34.08 35.84 25.56
N ARG A 73 33.51 34.81 24.92
CA ARG A 73 34.16 33.50 24.71
C ARG A 73 34.81 33.35 23.32
N SER A 74 34.45 34.16 22.33
CA SER A 74 34.99 34.01 20.97
C SER A 74 35.38 35.35 20.33
N GLU A 75 36.40 35.35 19.45
CA GLU A 75 36.89 36.55 18.74
C GLU A 75 35.81 37.21 17.85
N ILE A 76 34.68 36.54 17.64
CA ILE A 76 33.52 36.98 16.83
C ILE A 76 32.63 37.97 17.62
N ASP A 77 32.87 38.13 18.92
CA ASP A 77 32.08 38.92 19.89
C ASP A 77 31.81 40.40 19.51
N LYS A 78 32.58 41.00 18.60
CA LYS A 78 32.49 42.45 18.34
C LYS A 78 31.33 42.91 17.45
N PHE A 79 30.63 42.02 16.73
CA PHE A 79 29.62 42.46 15.75
C PHE A 79 28.26 41.71 15.73
N GLU A 80 28.13 40.49 16.25
CA GLU A 80 26.95 39.65 15.94
C GLU A 80 26.06 39.21 17.13
N TYR A 81 26.46 39.44 18.39
CA TYR A 81 25.61 39.10 19.55
C TYR A 81 24.36 40.00 19.74
N GLY A 82 24.14 40.96 18.84
CA GLY A 82 22.90 41.74 18.75
C GLY A 82 21.69 40.96 18.22
N TYR A 83 21.90 39.73 17.74
CA TYR A 83 20.87 38.88 17.11
C TYR A 83 20.51 37.63 17.93
N SER A 84 20.62 37.69 19.27
CA SER A 84 20.44 36.55 20.17
C SER A 84 19.12 35.81 19.96
N SER A 85 18.02 36.52 19.67
CA SER A 85 16.72 35.91 19.38
C SER A 85 16.73 35.07 18.09
N THR A 86 17.37 35.57 17.02
CA THR A 86 17.48 34.86 15.74
C THR A 86 18.41 33.65 15.87
N LEU A 87 19.55 33.81 16.55
CA LEU A 87 20.49 32.73 16.83
C LEU A 87 19.86 31.62 17.67
N SER A 88 19.04 31.97 18.66
CA SER A 88 18.33 30.99 19.51
C SER A 88 17.32 30.18 18.71
N VAL A 89 16.53 30.84 17.85
CA VAL A 89 15.55 30.15 16.98
C VAL A 89 16.26 29.24 15.99
N MET A 90 17.34 29.71 15.35
CA MET A 90 18.12 28.88 14.43
C MET A 90 18.80 27.70 15.15
N ALA A 91 19.28 27.87 16.37
CA ALA A 91 19.87 26.77 17.14
C ALA A 91 18.85 25.68 17.47
N GLN A 92 17.61 26.08 17.80
CA GLN A 92 16.50 25.14 17.97
C GLN A 92 16.15 24.41 16.66
N MET A 93 16.16 25.10 15.52
CA MET A 93 15.96 24.47 14.21
C MET A 93 17.00 23.37 13.95
N VAL A 94 18.27 23.61 14.31
CA VAL A 94 19.36 22.62 14.18
C VAL A 94 19.18 21.44 15.13
N LEU A 95 18.81 21.68 16.39
CA LEU A 95 18.63 20.61 17.36
C LEU A 95 17.46 19.71 16.97
N GLN A 96 16.38 20.29 16.44
CA GLN A 96 15.24 19.54 15.91
C GLN A 96 15.56 18.75 14.63
N SER A 97 16.55 19.19 13.83
CA SER A 97 16.97 18.48 12.62
C SER A 97 17.89 17.26 12.88
N THR A 98 18.40 17.09 14.10
CA THR A 98 19.25 15.93 14.47
C THR A 98 18.50 14.63 14.76
N HIS A 99 17.16 14.69 14.88
CA HIS A 99 16.31 13.51 14.85
C HIS A 99 15.84 13.24 13.42
N LYS A 100 16.68 12.57 12.61
CA LYS A 100 16.21 11.88 11.40
C LYS A 100 15.38 10.65 11.80
N VAL A 101 14.23 10.89 12.40
CA VAL A 101 13.02 10.14 12.08
C VAL A 101 12.55 10.72 10.74
N LYS A 102 12.14 9.87 9.81
CA LYS A 102 11.43 10.30 8.61
C LYS A 102 10.20 11.12 9.04
N ASN A 103 10.33 12.45 9.10
CA ASN A 103 9.19 13.35 9.27
C ASN A 103 8.42 13.40 7.94
N ASN A 104 7.63 12.36 7.70
CA ASN A 104 6.54 12.36 6.72
C ASN A 104 5.21 12.69 7.42
N VAL A 105 5.21 13.67 8.34
CA VAL A 105 4.01 14.01 9.13
C VAL A 105 3.87 15.53 9.30
N SER A 106 3.93 16.30 8.20
CA SER A 106 3.36 17.66 8.18
C SER A 106 2.94 18.20 6.80
N SER A 107 2.64 17.38 5.80
CA SER A 107 2.00 17.90 4.57
C SER A 107 1.25 16.84 3.76
N LEU A 108 0.41 16.02 4.40
CA LEU A 108 -0.56 15.25 3.61
C LEU A 108 -1.53 16.25 2.94
N PRO A 109 -1.78 16.12 1.63
CA PRO A 109 -2.70 17.00 0.93
C PRO A 109 -4.11 16.82 1.50
N ARG A 110 -4.78 17.92 1.85
CA ARG A 110 -6.12 17.87 2.46
C ARG A 110 -7.14 17.34 1.47
N GLN A 111 -6.95 17.62 0.19
CA GLN A 111 -7.79 17.13 -0.89
C GLN A 111 -6.91 16.59 -2.00
N GLN A 112 -7.06 15.32 -2.35
CA GLN A 112 -6.22 14.68 -3.36
C GLN A 112 -7.01 13.73 -4.26
N ILE A 113 -6.78 13.82 -5.57
CA ILE A 113 -7.31 12.87 -6.56
C ILE A 113 -6.16 12.03 -7.11
N PHE A 114 -6.25 10.73 -6.90
CA PHE A 114 -5.39 9.74 -7.54
C PHE A 114 -6.00 9.33 -8.87
N TYR A 115 -5.28 9.53 -9.97
CA TYR A 115 -5.79 9.25 -11.31
C TYR A 115 -4.78 8.49 -12.17
N GLY A 116 -5.29 7.84 -13.21
CA GLY A 116 -4.51 7.05 -14.16
C GLY A 116 -5.27 5.82 -14.64
N ALA A 117 -4.60 5.02 -15.45
CA ALA A 117 -5.15 3.82 -16.07
C ALA A 117 -5.76 2.82 -15.05
N PRO A 118 -6.72 1.98 -15.47
CA PRO A 118 -7.23 0.90 -14.65
C PRO A 118 -6.10 -0.10 -14.29
N GLY A 119 -6.08 -0.58 -13.05
CA GLY A 119 -5.08 -1.55 -12.60
C GLY A 119 -3.72 -0.97 -12.16
N THR A 120 -3.57 0.36 -12.04
CA THR A 120 -2.35 0.99 -11.51
C THR A 120 -2.25 1.02 -9.98
N GLY A 121 -3.28 0.53 -9.28
CA GLY A 121 -3.26 0.40 -7.82
C GLY A 121 -3.74 1.62 -7.04
N LYS A 122 -4.44 2.58 -7.65
CA LYS A 122 -4.97 3.81 -7.01
C LYS A 122 -5.59 3.58 -5.61
N SER A 123 -6.64 2.76 -5.53
CA SER A 123 -7.34 2.48 -4.27
C SER A 123 -6.47 1.70 -3.27
N PHE A 124 -5.52 0.89 -3.77
CA PHE A 124 -4.56 0.18 -2.92
C PHE A 124 -3.54 1.14 -2.30
N THR A 125 -3.01 2.10 -3.06
CA THR A 125 -2.12 3.15 -2.57
C THR A 125 -2.78 3.95 -1.45
N ILE A 126 -4.02 4.41 -1.65
CA ILE A 126 -4.80 5.10 -0.63
C ILE A 126 -4.87 4.25 0.65
N ASN A 127 -5.22 2.97 0.54
CA ASN A 127 -5.35 2.08 1.71
C ASN A 127 -4.03 1.89 2.48
N GLN A 128 -2.89 1.89 1.79
CA GLN A 128 -1.59 1.79 2.45
C GLN A 128 -1.23 3.10 3.17
N GLU A 129 -1.51 4.24 2.56
CA GLU A 129 -1.16 5.55 3.12
C GLU A 129 -1.99 5.93 4.35
N ILE A 130 -3.28 5.56 4.37
CA ILE A 130 -4.20 5.90 5.48
C ILE A 130 -4.37 4.75 6.48
N LYS A 131 -3.47 3.76 6.46
CA LYS A 131 -3.58 2.57 7.30
C LYS A 131 -3.56 2.94 8.78
N GLY A 132 -4.60 2.53 9.51
CA GLY A 132 -4.75 2.81 10.95
C GLY A 132 -5.42 4.15 11.25
N GLU A 133 -5.77 4.93 10.23
CA GLU A 133 -6.60 6.12 10.36
C GLU A 133 -8.09 5.73 10.27
N ASP A 134 -8.95 6.64 10.70
CA ASP A 134 -10.39 6.48 10.56
C ASP A 134 -10.86 6.94 9.18
N VAL A 135 -11.67 6.12 8.53
CA VAL A 135 -11.99 6.25 7.12
C VAL A 135 -13.46 6.00 6.90
N ILE A 136 -14.12 6.97 6.28
CA ILE A 136 -15.43 6.78 5.69
C ILE A 136 -15.24 6.74 4.19
N ARG A 137 -15.69 5.67 3.55
CA ARG A 137 -15.50 5.43 2.12
C ARG A 137 -16.84 5.39 1.40
N THR A 138 -16.92 6.02 0.25
CA THR A 138 -18.07 6.00 -0.65
C THR A 138 -17.61 5.86 -2.09
N THR A 139 -18.50 5.44 -2.97
CA THR A 139 -18.28 5.39 -4.43
C THR A 139 -19.29 6.30 -5.10
N PHE A 140 -18.87 7.05 -6.11
CA PHE A 140 -19.81 7.83 -6.93
C PHE A 140 -20.35 6.98 -8.08
N HIS A 141 -21.64 7.14 -8.32
CA HIS A 141 -22.38 6.48 -9.37
C HIS A 141 -23.08 7.52 -10.26
N PRO A 142 -23.53 7.16 -11.47
CA PRO A 142 -24.18 8.11 -12.38
C PRO A 142 -25.45 8.75 -11.81
N ASP A 143 -26.11 8.06 -10.87
CA ASP A 143 -27.30 8.50 -10.14
C ASP A 143 -26.99 9.13 -8.78
N SER A 144 -25.71 9.25 -8.41
CA SER A 144 -25.33 9.92 -7.17
C SER A 144 -25.66 11.40 -7.24
N ASP A 145 -26.24 11.90 -6.15
CA ASP A 145 -26.68 13.27 -5.99
C ASP A 145 -26.27 13.82 -4.63
N TYR A 146 -26.71 15.04 -4.33
CA TYR A 146 -26.44 15.67 -3.04
C TYR A 146 -26.97 14.83 -1.86
N SER A 147 -28.15 14.23 -2.01
CA SER A 147 -28.82 13.45 -0.95
C SER A 147 -28.10 12.14 -0.64
N SER A 148 -27.52 11.49 -1.66
CA SER A 148 -26.76 10.25 -1.49
C SER A 148 -25.36 10.46 -0.91
N PHE A 149 -24.79 11.67 -1.05
CA PHE A 149 -23.47 12.00 -0.52
C PHE A 149 -23.52 12.69 0.85
N VAL A 150 -24.47 13.60 1.05
CA VAL A 150 -24.61 14.43 2.25
C VAL A 150 -25.62 13.82 3.22
N GLY A 151 -26.84 13.57 2.74
CA GLY A 151 -27.95 13.07 3.55
C GLY A 151 -29.29 13.65 3.13
N ALA A 152 -30.36 12.97 3.52
CA ALA A 152 -31.73 13.40 3.31
C ALA A 152 -32.67 12.74 4.31
N TYR A 153 -33.88 13.28 4.45
CA TYR A 153 -34.95 12.61 5.18
C TYR A 153 -35.39 11.34 4.45
N LYS A 154 -35.33 10.21 5.15
CA LYS A 154 -35.80 8.92 4.66
C LYS A 154 -36.84 8.33 5.62
N PRO A 155 -37.82 7.57 5.12
CA PRO A 155 -38.71 6.81 5.98
C PRO A 155 -37.91 5.71 6.69
N THR A 156 -38.05 5.63 8.01
CA THR A 156 -37.43 4.63 8.87
C THR A 156 -38.49 4.04 9.78
N THR A 157 -38.36 2.77 10.17
CA THR A 157 -39.25 2.16 11.16
C THR A 157 -38.72 2.37 12.57
N ARG A 158 -39.58 2.82 13.47
CA ARG A 158 -39.30 2.86 14.90
C ARG A 158 -40.42 2.20 15.68
N GLU A 159 -40.02 1.47 16.72
CA GLU A 159 -40.95 1.05 17.75
C GLU A 159 -41.37 2.25 18.59
N ILE A 160 -42.67 2.52 18.61
CA ILE A 160 -43.27 3.57 19.43
C ILE A 160 -44.17 2.90 20.45
N THR A 161 -44.07 3.32 21.71
CA THR A 161 -44.98 2.89 22.77
C THR A 161 -46.43 3.22 22.40
N MET A 162 -47.28 2.20 22.35
CA MET A 162 -48.71 2.38 22.15
C MET A 162 -49.28 3.16 23.33
N ARG A 163 -50.16 4.13 23.04
CA ARG A 163 -50.84 4.94 24.06
C ARG A 163 -52.34 4.81 23.90
N ASP A 164 -53.05 4.73 25.03
CA ASP A 164 -54.51 4.74 25.06
C ASP A 164 -55.09 6.14 24.73
N LEU A 165 -56.42 6.25 24.68
CA LEU A 165 -57.12 7.51 24.39
C LEU A 165 -56.86 8.63 25.41
N SER A 166 -56.35 8.28 26.61
CA SER A 166 -55.92 9.22 27.65
C SER A 166 -54.42 9.56 27.59
N GLY A 167 -53.65 8.96 26.67
CA GLY A 167 -52.23 9.18 26.50
C GLY A 167 -51.32 8.33 27.38
N HIS A 168 -51.86 7.36 28.14
CA HIS A 168 -51.07 6.46 28.97
C HIS A 168 -50.55 5.26 28.15
N PRO A 169 -49.33 4.75 28.43
CA PRO A 169 -48.80 3.56 27.77
C PRO A 169 -49.75 2.37 27.91
N VAL A 170 -50.03 1.68 26.81
CA VAL A 170 -50.80 0.44 26.82
C VAL A 170 -49.91 -0.67 27.40
N VAL A 171 -50.38 -1.33 28.45
CA VAL A 171 -49.66 -2.43 29.11
C VAL A 171 -50.48 -3.70 29.00
N GLU A 172 -49.88 -4.76 28.46
CA GLU A 172 -50.48 -6.10 28.37
C GLU A 172 -49.52 -7.11 29.01
N HIS A 173 -50.02 -8.01 29.87
CA HIS A 173 -49.18 -8.99 30.60
C HIS A 173 -47.95 -8.37 31.33
N ALA A 174 -48.11 -7.17 31.90
CA ALA A 174 -47.04 -6.39 32.55
C ALA A 174 -45.91 -5.92 31.62
N GLN A 175 -46.12 -5.93 30.29
CA GLN A 175 -45.20 -5.37 29.30
C GLN A 175 -45.85 -4.19 28.57
N ILE A 176 -45.06 -3.14 28.33
CA ILE A 176 -45.49 -1.99 27.54
C ILE A 176 -45.57 -2.44 26.08
N LEU A 177 -46.73 -2.30 25.45
CA LEU A 177 -46.88 -2.62 24.03
C LEU A 177 -46.21 -1.56 23.17
N THR A 178 -45.46 -2.01 22.17
CA THR A 178 -44.89 -1.17 21.12
C THR A 178 -45.52 -1.52 19.78
N GLU A 179 -45.61 -0.53 18.89
CA GLU A 179 -46.01 -0.71 17.50
C GLU A 179 -44.92 -0.14 16.59
N GLU A 180 -44.67 -0.80 15.45
CA GLU A 180 -43.77 -0.27 14.44
C GLU A 180 -44.47 0.84 13.65
N LYS A 181 -43.92 2.06 13.70
CA LYS A 181 -44.39 3.20 12.93
C LYS A 181 -43.30 3.71 11.99
N ILE A 182 -43.72 4.07 10.79
CA ILE A 182 -42.86 4.77 9.83
C ILE A 182 -42.72 6.21 10.29
N VAL A 183 -41.49 6.61 10.59
CA VAL A 183 -41.10 7.99 10.91
C VAL A 183 -40.07 8.48 9.90
N TYR A 184 -40.17 9.75 9.53
CA TYR A 184 -39.18 10.38 8.67
C TYR A 184 -38.04 10.93 9.52
N GLU A 185 -36.83 10.42 9.28
CA GLU A 185 -35.62 10.88 9.96
C GLU A 185 -34.57 11.27 8.94
N PHE A 186 -33.77 12.29 9.28
CA PHE A 186 -32.62 12.66 8.47
C PHE A 186 -31.54 11.59 8.59
N VAL A 187 -31.19 10.97 7.47
CA VAL A 187 -30.16 9.92 7.42
C VAL A 187 -28.89 10.52 6.83
N PRO A 188 -27.84 10.76 7.65
CA PRO A 188 -26.56 11.28 7.18
C PRO A 188 -25.89 10.26 6.25
N GLN A 189 -25.18 10.75 5.25
CA GLN A 189 -24.36 9.93 4.35
C GLN A 189 -22.88 10.24 4.55
N ALA A 190 -22.03 9.67 3.70
CA ALA A 190 -20.57 9.62 3.86
C ALA A 190 -19.95 10.98 4.22
N PHE A 191 -20.37 12.08 3.57
CA PHE A 191 -19.84 13.40 3.88
C PHE A 191 -20.17 13.84 5.31
N LEU A 192 -21.45 13.85 5.71
CA LEU A 192 -21.84 14.33 7.03
C LEU A 192 -21.33 13.42 8.14
N GLN A 193 -21.26 12.11 7.92
CA GLN A 193 -20.65 11.20 8.89
C GLN A 193 -19.17 11.55 9.12
N ALA A 194 -18.40 11.80 8.05
CA ALA A 194 -16.98 12.15 8.16
C ALA A 194 -16.81 13.55 8.77
N TYR A 195 -17.68 14.48 8.39
CA TYR A 195 -17.71 15.84 8.91
C TYR A 195 -17.89 15.87 10.43
N ILE A 196 -18.92 15.17 10.95
CA ILE A 196 -19.21 15.12 12.38
C ILE A 196 -18.05 14.45 13.13
N THR A 197 -17.58 13.30 12.64
CA THR A 197 -16.47 12.55 13.26
C THR A 197 -15.20 13.41 13.36
N ALA A 198 -14.92 14.24 12.34
CA ALA A 198 -13.77 15.14 12.36
C ALA A 198 -13.89 16.22 13.47
N TRP A 199 -15.08 16.78 13.70
CA TRP A 199 -15.33 17.74 14.78
C TRP A 199 -15.33 17.09 16.17
N GLU A 200 -15.84 15.87 16.30
CA GLU A 200 -15.75 15.08 17.53
C GLU A 200 -14.29 14.87 17.94
N LYS A 201 -13.42 14.50 17.00
CA LYS A 201 -11.98 14.36 17.23
C LYS A 201 -11.28 15.67 17.60
N TYR A 202 -11.81 16.79 17.11
CA TYR A 202 -11.34 18.12 17.51
C TYR A 202 -11.68 18.45 18.96
N ALA A 203 -12.87 18.06 19.42
CA ALA A 203 -13.27 18.29 20.81
C ALA A 203 -12.45 17.47 21.81
N THR A 204 -11.99 16.29 21.42
CA THR A 204 -11.20 15.39 22.28
C THR A 204 -9.69 15.62 22.19
N CYS A 205 -9.21 16.66 21.50
CA CYS A 205 -7.78 16.87 21.32
C CYS A 205 -7.18 17.82 22.39
N ASP A 206 -6.10 17.37 23.04
CA ASP A 206 -5.48 18.11 24.15
C ASP A 206 -4.56 19.26 23.68
N GLU A 207 -3.92 19.14 22.51
CA GLU A 207 -2.85 20.07 22.07
C GLU A 207 -3.05 20.64 20.65
N GLY A 208 -4.29 20.70 20.15
CA GLY A 208 -4.57 21.29 18.84
C GLY A 208 -4.08 20.47 17.64
N ASN A 209 -3.68 19.21 17.88
CA ASN A 209 -3.40 18.21 16.85
C ASN A 209 -4.44 17.07 16.92
N PRO A 210 -5.66 17.30 16.42
CA PRO A 210 -6.70 16.29 16.40
C PRO A 210 -6.34 15.09 15.51
N GLN A 211 -6.88 13.92 15.86
CA GLN A 211 -6.78 12.74 15.01
C GLN A 211 -7.39 13.01 13.63
N ARG A 212 -6.78 12.41 12.60
CA ARG A 212 -7.22 12.60 11.23
C ARG A 212 -8.51 11.84 10.96
N GLN A 213 -9.31 12.41 10.09
CA GLN A 213 -10.50 11.78 9.52
C GLN A 213 -10.38 11.79 8.01
N PHE A 214 -10.51 10.63 7.38
CA PHE A 214 -10.52 10.53 5.92
C PHE A 214 -11.93 10.29 5.42
N LEU A 215 -12.27 10.99 4.34
CA LEU A 215 -13.37 10.69 3.44
C LEU A 215 -12.76 10.23 2.12
N VAL A 216 -12.94 8.96 1.78
CA VAL A 216 -12.46 8.39 0.52
C VAL A 216 -13.61 8.28 -0.49
N ILE A 217 -13.45 8.90 -1.65
CA ILE A 217 -14.42 8.89 -2.75
C ILE A 217 -13.86 8.09 -3.91
N GLU A 218 -14.35 6.87 -4.11
CA GLU A 218 -13.97 6.07 -5.29
C GLU A 218 -14.74 6.54 -6.53
N GLU A 219 -14.07 6.54 -7.68
CA GLU A 219 -14.66 6.87 -8.99
C GLU A 219 -15.34 8.26 -9.03
N ILE A 220 -14.65 9.29 -8.52
CA ILE A 220 -15.23 10.63 -8.31
C ILE A 220 -15.86 11.25 -9.56
N ASN A 221 -15.36 10.95 -10.75
CA ASN A 221 -15.88 11.46 -12.02
C ASN A 221 -17.00 10.61 -12.62
N ARG A 222 -17.47 9.55 -11.94
CA ARG A 222 -18.61 8.75 -12.39
C ARG A 222 -19.95 9.36 -12.03
N GLY A 223 -19.96 10.31 -11.10
CA GLY A 223 -21.09 11.16 -10.78
C GLY A 223 -20.82 12.63 -11.16
N ASN A 224 -21.89 13.41 -11.30
CA ASN A 224 -21.77 14.85 -11.55
C ASN A 224 -21.27 15.57 -10.29
N CYS A 225 -19.96 15.83 -10.22
CA CYS A 225 -19.30 16.44 -9.07
C CYS A 225 -19.95 17.77 -8.63
N ALA A 226 -20.35 18.63 -9.58
CA ALA A 226 -20.97 19.92 -9.27
C ALA A 226 -22.33 19.74 -8.59
N GLN A 227 -23.13 18.78 -9.07
CA GLN A 227 -24.44 18.46 -8.49
C GLN A 227 -24.31 17.78 -7.13
N ILE A 228 -23.37 16.84 -6.99
CA ILE A 228 -23.18 16.06 -5.76
C ILE A 228 -22.66 16.93 -4.62
N PHE A 229 -21.67 17.79 -4.89
CA PHE A 229 -21.13 18.69 -3.87
C PHE A 229 -22.03 19.90 -3.62
N GLY A 230 -22.78 20.37 -4.62
CA GLY A 230 -23.63 21.56 -4.49
C GLY A 230 -22.85 22.74 -3.90
N ASP A 231 -23.38 23.36 -2.85
CA ASP A 231 -22.71 24.49 -2.18
C ASP A 231 -21.47 24.07 -1.36
N LEU A 232 -21.34 22.78 -0.99
CA LEU A 232 -20.16 22.26 -0.27
C LEU A 232 -18.88 22.41 -1.10
N PHE A 233 -19.02 22.58 -2.40
CA PHE A 233 -17.97 22.93 -3.33
C PHE A 233 -17.10 24.11 -2.86
N GLN A 234 -17.70 25.10 -2.18
CA GLN A 234 -16.96 26.27 -1.67
C GLN A 234 -16.08 25.93 -0.47
N LEU A 235 -16.45 24.92 0.31
CA LEU A 235 -15.72 24.51 1.52
C LEU A 235 -14.36 23.87 1.20
N LEU A 236 -14.16 23.46 -0.05
CA LEU A 236 -12.94 22.82 -0.52
C LEU A 236 -11.75 23.81 -0.61
N ASP A 237 -12.01 25.12 -0.77
CA ASP A 237 -10.94 26.13 -0.66
C ASP A 237 -10.42 26.15 0.79
N ARG A 238 -9.15 25.76 1.01
CA ARG A 238 -8.54 25.67 2.35
C ARG A 238 -7.55 26.80 2.60
N ASN A 239 -7.59 27.33 3.82
CA ASN A 239 -6.63 28.28 4.32
C ASN A 239 -5.29 27.60 4.68
N HIS A 240 -4.28 28.42 5.00
CA HIS A 240 -2.94 27.95 5.41
C HIS A 240 -2.94 27.04 6.65
N SER A 241 -3.98 27.10 7.48
CA SER A 241 -4.16 26.23 8.66
C SER A 241 -4.96 24.96 8.34
N GLY A 242 -5.40 24.77 7.09
CA GLY A 242 -6.14 23.60 6.60
C GLY A 242 -7.65 23.64 6.81
N PHE A 243 -8.22 24.69 7.42
CA PHE A 243 -9.68 24.87 7.51
C PHE A 243 -10.23 25.45 6.20
N SER A 244 -11.54 25.31 5.95
CA SER A 244 -12.16 26.01 4.81
C SER A 244 -11.99 27.53 4.93
N ASP A 245 -11.64 28.22 3.85
CA ASP A 245 -11.58 29.68 3.81
C ASP A 245 -12.99 30.30 3.91
N TYR A 246 -13.96 29.71 3.22
CA TYR A 246 -15.31 30.25 3.07
C TYR A 246 -16.34 29.32 3.70
N PRO A 247 -16.87 29.65 4.90
CA PRO A 247 -17.96 28.88 5.49
C PRO A 247 -19.25 28.99 4.67
N VAL A 248 -19.99 27.90 4.57
CA VAL A 248 -21.27 27.82 3.84
C VAL A 248 -22.41 27.78 4.84
N LYS A 249 -23.53 28.46 4.58
CA LYS A 249 -24.72 28.36 5.44
C LYS A 249 -25.36 26.98 5.27
N ALA A 250 -25.64 26.30 6.38
CA ALA A 250 -26.40 25.06 6.31
C ALA A 250 -27.88 25.37 6.02
N ASP A 251 -28.52 24.54 5.20
CA ASP A 251 -29.98 24.57 5.08
C ASP A 251 -30.65 24.11 6.40
N THR A 252 -31.98 24.23 6.46
CA THR A 252 -32.74 23.97 7.69
C THR A 252 -32.57 22.54 8.20
N ASP A 253 -32.48 21.56 7.30
CA ASP A 253 -32.40 20.15 7.63
C ASP A 253 -31.00 19.80 8.11
N MET A 254 -29.98 20.21 7.38
CA MET A 254 -28.58 20.08 7.80
C MET A 254 -28.32 20.78 9.13
N LYS A 255 -28.79 22.02 9.31
CA LYS A 255 -28.65 22.77 10.56
C LYS A 255 -29.20 21.97 11.74
N ARG A 256 -30.44 21.48 11.63
CA ARG A 256 -31.08 20.70 12.70
C ARG A 256 -30.29 19.44 13.01
N TYR A 257 -29.82 18.73 11.99
CA TYR A 257 -29.06 17.50 12.15
C TYR A 257 -27.69 17.76 12.80
N VAL A 258 -26.90 18.70 12.26
CA VAL A 258 -25.57 19.06 12.76
C VAL A 258 -25.65 19.59 14.19
N ALA A 259 -26.59 20.48 14.49
CA ALA A 259 -26.78 21.01 15.85
C ALA A 259 -27.14 19.90 16.86
N LYS A 260 -27.90 18.89 16.42
CA LYS A 260 -28.25 17.73 17.25
C LYS A 260 -27.04 16.81 17.44
N ALA A 261 -26.31 16.53 16.38
CA ALA A 261 -25.14 15.65 16.38
C ALA A 261 -23.99 16.25 17.20
N LEU A 262 -23.78 17.57 17.08
CA LEU A 262 -22.70 18.28 17.78
C LEU A 262 -23.10 18.84 19.14
N LYS A 263 -24.28 18.44 19.66
CA LYS A 263 -24.81 18.99 20.90
C LYS A 263 -23.93 18.63 22.09
N GLY A 264 -23.46 19.66 22.80
CA GLY A 264 -22.69 19.49 24.03
C GLY A 264 -21.18 19.30 23.82
N LEU A 265 -20.69 19.35 22.58
CA LEU A 265 -19.26 19.41 22.33
C LEU A 265 -18.71 20.78 22.71
N SER A 266 -17.48 20.78 23.24
CA SER A 266 -16.68 21.98 23.48
C SER A 266 -15.37 21.80 22.74
N ILE A 267 -14.96 22.80 21.95
CA ILE A 267 -13.70 22.78 21.21
C ILE A 267 -12.66 23.57 22.00
N PRO A 268 -11.64 22.93 22.62
CA PRO A 268 -10.68 23.63 23.47
C PRO A 268 -9.94 24.77 22.75
N GLN A 269 -9.71 24.60 21.44
CA GLN A 269 -8.97 25.55 20.60
C GLN A 269 -9.86 26.58 19.89
N ALA A 270 -11.12 26.75 20.33
CA ALA A 270 -12.08 27.63 19.66
C ALA A 270 -11.57 29.06 19.43
N GLY A 271 -10.87 29.65 20.41
CA GLY A 271 -10.30 30.99 20.29
C GLY A 271 -9.26 31.13 19.17
N VAL A 272 -8.44 30.09 18.97
CA VAL A 272 -7.43 30.05 17.89
C VAL A 272 -8.14 29.95 16.54
N ILE A 273 -9.12 29.06 16.43
CA ILE A 273 -9.90 28.88 15.19
C ILE A 273 -10.64 30.18 14.84
N ASN A 274 -11.35 30.79 15.78
CA ASN A 274 -12.09 32.04 15.58
C ASN A 274 -11.18 33.20 15.15
N SER A 275 -9.92 33.22 15.61
CA SER A 275 -8.94 34.23 15.20
C SER A 275 -8.58 34.14 13.71
N LEU A 276 -8.66 32.96 13.09
CA LEU A 276 -8.47 32.77 11.65
C LEU A 276 -9.56 33.46 10.81
N TYR A 277 -10.71 33.75 11.42
CA TYR A 277 -11.88 34.36 10.77
C TYR A 277 -12.17 35.77 11.30
N GLY A 278 -11.12 36.52 11.65
CA GLY A 278 -11.23 37.90 12.09
C GLY A 278 -11.97 38.07 13.43
N GLY A 279 -11.97 37.04 14.28
CA GLY A 279 -12.65 37.05 15.58
C GLY A 279 -14.14 36.72 15.53
N ARG A 280 -14.69 36.36 14.35
CA ARG A 280 -16.02 35.78 14.24
C ARG A 280 -16.07 34.45 15.00
N ASP A 281 -17.12 34.23 15.78
CA ASP A 281 -17.31 33.00 16.55
C ASP A 281 -17.79 31.84 15.67
N VAL A 282 -16.96 31.47 14.69
CA VAL A 282 -17.28 30.43 13.71
C VAL A 282 -17.46 29.07 14.36
N VAL A 283 -16.76 28.79 15.45
CA VAL A 283 -16.88 27.49 16.14
C VAL A 283 -18.26 27.34 16.75
N SER A 284 -18.76 28.34 17.47
CA SER A 284 -20.14 28.30 17.98
C SER A 284 -21.15 28.19 16.85
N GLU A 285 -20.96 28.93 15.74
CA GLU A 285 -21.85 28.84 14.58
C GLU A 285 -21.86 27.44 13.92
N VAL A 286 -20.73 26.73 13.92
CA VAL A 286 -20.64 25.33 13.46
C VAL A 286 -21.36 24.38 14.42
N LEU A 287 -21.12 24.50 15.73
CA LEU A 287 -21.74 23.64 16.74
C LEU A 287 -23.27 23.81 16.80
N GLU A 288 -23.76 25.02 16.50
CA GLU A 288 -25.19 25.32 16.35
C GLU A 288 -25.75 24.92 14.97
N GLY A 289 -24.92 24.41 14.06
CA GLY A 289 -25.28 24.04 12.70
C GLY A 289 -25.67 25.23 11.82
N ASN A 290 -25.37 26.48 12.19
CA ASN A 290 -25.69 27.66 11.38
C ASN A 290 -24.84 27.72 10.10
N ILE A 291 -23.60 27.25 10.20
CA ILE A 291 -22.66 27.16 9.09
C ILE A 291 -22.00 25.78 9.04
N LEU A 292 -21.50 25.42 7.87
CA LEU A 292 -20.55 24.36 7.65
C LEU A 292 -19.18 24.98 7.42
N LEU A 293 -18.19 24.38 8.06
CA LEU A 293 -16.78 24.71 7.95
C LEU A 293 -15.99 23.41 8.05
N LEU A 294 -15.19 23.05 7.04
CA LEU A 294 -14.40 21.82 7.12
C LEU A 294 -13.24 22.03 8.09
N PRO A 295 -13.10 21.17 9.11
CA PRO A 295 -12.01 21.27 10.05
C PRO A 295 -10.69 20.83 9.40
N SER A 296 -9.55 21.25 9.96
CA SER A 296 -8.25 20.97 9.31
C SER A 296 -7.93 19.48 9.25
N ASN A 297 -8.44 18.67 10.19
CA ASN A 297 -8.18 17.24 10.28
C ASN A 297 -9.03 16.37 9.36
N LEU A 298 -9.96 16.97 8.59
CA LEU A 298 -10.75 16.26 7.59
C LEU A 298 -10.03 16.29 6.24
N PHE A 299 -9.60 15.10 5.82
CA PHE A 299 -8.98 14.83 4.52
C PHE A 299 -10.01 14.22 3.58
N ILE A 300 -10.03 14.66 2.32
CA ILE A 300 -10.93 14.14 1.29
C ILE A 300 -10.08 13.62 0.14
N TRP A 301 -9.95 12.30 0.03
CA TRP A 301 -9.14 11.67 -1.00
C TRP A 301 -10.03 10.92 -1.98
N ALA A 302 -9.63 10.86 -3.23
CA ALA A 302 -10.47 10.29 -4.26
C ALA A 302 -9.68 9.51 -5.30
N THR A 303 -10.35 8.56 -5.97
CA THR A 303 -9.83 7.89 -7.16
C THR A 303 -10.60 8.33 -8.39
N MET A 304 -9.89 8.41 -9.52
CA MET A 304 -10.47 8.76 -10.80
C MET A 304 -9.94 7.83 -11.88
N ASN A 305 -10.85 7.15 -12.59
CA ASN A 305 -10.51 6.51 -13.85
C ASN A 305 -10.69 7.54 -14.96
N THR A 306 -9.76 7.62 -15.89
CA THR A 306 -9.78 8.62 -16.95
C THR A 306 -10.29 8.06 -18.28
N SER A 307 -10.47 6.74 -18.37
CA SER A 307 -10.80 6.01 -19.60
C SER A 307 -12.26 5.64 -19.80
N ASP A 308 -13.06 5.69 -18.74
CA ASP A 308 -14.43 5.16 -18.81
C ASP A 308 -15.30 6.07 -19.71
N GLN A 309 -16.11 5.45 -20.57
CA GLN A 309 -16.90 6.19 -21.55
C GLN A 309 -18.08 6.96 -20.92
N SER A 310 -18.45 6.62 -19.68
CA SER A 310 -19.62 7.16 -18.96
C SER A 310 -19.25 8.17 -17.87
N LEU A 311 -18.15 8.90 -18.02
CA LEU A 311 -17.64 9.82 -17.01
C LEU A 311 -18.19 11.23 -17.21
N PHE A 312 -18.54 11.89 -16.12
CA PHE A 312 -18.89 13.30 -16.13
C PHE A 312 -17.62 14.16 -16.21
N PRO A 313 -17.61 15.20 -17.05
CA PRO A 313 -16.49 16.12 -17.09
C PRO A 313 -16.40 16.88 -15.75
N ILE A 314 -15.20 16.93 -15.18
CA ILE A 314 -14.91 17.77 -14.02
C ILE A 314 -14.55 19.18 -14.52
N ASP A 315 -15.24 20.20 -14.02
CA ASP A 315 -14.98 21.59 -14.38
C ASP A 315 -13.68 22.12 -13.76
N SER A 316 -13.11 23.18 -14.36
CA SER A 316 -11.82 23.75 -13.93
C SER A 316 -11.85 24.35 -12.52
N ALA A 317 -13.01 24.87 -12.07
CA ALA A 317 -13.16 25.42 -10.73
C ALA A 317 -13.14 24.32 -9.67
N PHE A 318 -13.61 23.12 -10.00
CA PHE A 318 -13.45 21.92 -9.18
C PHE A 318 -12.00 21.46 -9.18
N LYS A 319 -11.39 21.29 -10.35
CA LYS A 319 -10.02 20.77 -10.45
C LYS A 319 -8.99 21.56 -9.63
N ARG A 320 -9.09 22.89 -9.58
CA ARG A 320 -8.12 23.74 -8.86
C ARG A 320 -8.14 23.59 -7.33
N ARG A 321 -9.13 22.91 -6.76
CA ARG A 321 -9.26 22.70 -5.30
C ARG A 321 -8.73 21.36 -4.82
N TRP A 322 -8.21 20.57 -5.75
CA TRP A 322 -7.65 19.25 -5.47
C TRP A 322 -6.20 19.21 -5.90
N ASP A 323 -5.39 18.54 -5.09
CA ASP A 323 -4.09 18.08 -5.50
C ASP A 323 -4.24 16.85 -6.40
N TRP A 324 -3.49 16.81 -7.50
CA TRP A 324 -3.57 15.73 -8.49
C TRP A 324 -2.35 14.83 -8.38
N SER A 325 -2.59 13.53 -8.19
CA SER A 325 -1.54 12.52 -8.11
C SER A 325 -1.72 11.51 -9.24
N TYR A 326 -0.81 11.57 -10.22
CA TYR A 326 -0.80 10.62 -11.32
C TYR A 326 -0.19 9.29 -10.85
N MET A 327 -0.89 8.19 -11.13
CA MET A 327 -0.43 6.82 -10.86
C MET A 327 0.05 6.17 -12.15
N PRO A 328 1.37 6.18 -12.44
CA PRO A 328 1.91 5.61 -13.66
C PRO A 328 1.77 4.09 -13.69
N ILE A 329 1.66 3.54 -14.89
CA ILE A 329 1.79 2.11 -15.12
C ILE A 329 3.24 1.71 -14.83
N SER A 330 3.42 0.76 -13.92
CA SER A 330 4.73 0.30 -13.48
C SER A 330 4.70 -1.20 -13.17
N ASP A 331 5.85 -1.85 -13.32
CA ASP A 331 6.02 -3.24 -12.97
C ASP A 331 5.94 -3.41 -11.44
N ALA A 332 4.96 -4.18 -10.98
CA ALA A 332 4.85 -4.49 -9.55
C ALA A 332 5.85 -5.56 -9.09
N LYS A 333 6.66 -6.11 -10.00
CA LYS A 333 7.69 -7.14 -9.77
C LYS A 333 7.12 -8.36 -9.05
N LYS A 334 5.90 -8.77 -9.43
CA LYS A 334 5.22 -9.96 -8.87
C LYS A 334 5.44 -11.22 -9.68
N GLY A 335 6.12 -11.13 -10.84
CA GLY A 335 6.38 -12.27 -11.72
C GLY A 335 5.11 -12.96 -12.22
N TYR A 336 4.07 -12.18 -12.53
CA TYR A 336 2.85 -12.75 -13.09
C TYR A 336 3.10 -13.33 -14.47
N VAL A 337 2.51 -14.50 -14.75
CA VAL A 337 2.58 -15.15 -16.04
C VAL A 337 1.20 -15.48 -16.56
N ILE A 338 1.03 -15.50 -17.88
CA ILE A 338 -0.17 -15.98 -18.56
C ILE A 338 0.07 -17.44 -18.94
N ASP A 339 -0.75 -18.36 -18.44
CA ASP A 339 -0.69 -19.78 -18.82
C ASP A 339 -1.64 -20.06 -19.98
N VAL A 340 -1.05 -20.50 -21.09
CA VAL A 340 -1.75 -20.92 -22.30
C VAL A 340 -1.37 -22.36 -22.61
N ALA A 341 -2.14 -23.30 -22.06
CA ALA A 341 -1.94 -24.74 -22.26
C ALA A 341 -0.53 -25.24 -21.89
N GLY A 342 0.05 -24.72 -20.80
CA GLY A 342 1.38 -25.06 -20.32
C GLY A 342 2.49 -24.15 -20.84
N SER A 343 2.23 -23.34 -21.87
CA SER A 343 3.14 -22.28 -22.30
C SER A 343 2.93 -21.03 -21.44
N LEU A 344 3.98 -20.60 -20.74
CA LEU A 344 3.95 -19.42 -19.89
C LEU A 344 4.44 -18.18 -20.64
N TYR A 345 3.72 -17.07 -20.52
CA TYR A 345 4.11 -15.78 -21.11
C TYR A 345 4.23 -14.73 -20.02
N ASP A 346 5.27 -13.90 -20.05
CA ASP A 346 5.46 -12.86 -19.03
C ASP A 346 4.37 -11.78 -19.13
N TRP A 347 3.71 -11.50 -18.00
CA TRP A 347 2.62 -10.53 -17.93
C TRP A 347 3.10 -9.09 -18.14
N TRP A 348 4.31 -8.76 -17.68
CA TRP A 348 4.82 -7.40 -17.81
C TRP A 348 5.18 -7.08 -19.27
N GLN A 349 5.86 -7.99 -19.95
CA GLN A 349 6.14 -7.90 -21.39
C GLN A 349 4.84 -7.76 -22.18
N PHE A 350 3.80 -8.52 -21.82
CA PHE A 350 2.48 -8.38 -22.44
C PHE A 350 1.94 -6.96 -22.25
N LEU A 351 1.99 -6.42 -21.03
CA LEU A 351 1.52 -5.07 -20.74
C LEU A 351 2.32 -4.00 -21.49
N GLU A 352 3.64 -4.14 -21.61
CA GLU A 352 4.48 -3.21 -22.36
C GLU A 352 4.08 -3.17 -23.84
N GLU A 353 3.97 -4.32 -24.49
CA GLU A 353 3.65 -4.40 -25.92
C GLU A 353 2.21 -4.00 -26.22
N ILE A 354 1.23 -4.48 -25.42
CA ILE A 354 -0.15 -4.09 -25.64
C ILE A 354 -0.35 -2.59 -25.39
N ASN A 355 0.26 -2.00 -24.35
CA ASN A 355 0.08 -0.58 -24.05
C ASN A 355 0.71 0.33 -25.12
N LYS A 356 1.84 -0.06 -25.72
CA LYS A 356 2.39 0.62 -26.91
C LYS A 356 1.38 0.60 -28.07
N LYS A 357 0.73 -0.55 -28.29
CA LYS A 357 -0.27 -0.69 -29.35
C LYS A 357 -1.51 0.16 -29.07
N ILE A 358 -2.02 0.16 -27.83
CA ILE A 358 -3.14 0.98 -27.40
C ILE A 358 -2.85 2.46 -27.63
N GLU A 359 -1.68 2.94 -27.22
CA GLU A 359 -1.25 4.32 -27.41
C GLU A 359 -1.19 4.71 -28.88
N SER A 360 -0.54 3.88 -29.71
CA SER A 360 -0.42 4.14 -31.15
C SER A 360 -1.75 4.20 -31.90
N THR A 361 -2.79 3.54 -31.38
CA THR A 361 -4.08 3.38 -32.06
C THR A 361 -5.13 4.35 -31.53
N THR A 362 -5.19 4.53 -30.21
CA THR A 362 -6.24 5.33 -29.55
C THR A 362 -5.77 6.72 -29.17
N ASN A 363 -4.45 6.96 -29.10
CA ASN A 363 -3.84 8.17 -28.54
C ASN A 363 -4.36 8.50 -27.12
N SER A 364 -4.79 7.48 -26.37
CA SER A 364 -5.34 7.60 -25.01
C SER A 364 -4.50 6.78 -24.05
N GLU A 365 -3.84 7.47 -23.12
CA GLU A 365 -3.09 6.84 -22.03
C GLU A 365 -4.01 6.09 -21.07
N ASP A 366 -5.25 6.56 -20.94
CA ASP A 366 -6.17 6.07 -19.94
C ASP A 366 -6.69 4.67 -20.26
N LYS A 367 -6.79 4.34 -21.56
CA LYS A 367 -7.20 3.02 -22.06
C LYS A 367 -6.14 1.94 -21.85
N LYS A 368 -4.93 2.31 -21.42
CA LYS A 368 -3.84 1.37 -21.12
C LYS A 368 -4.19 0.51 -19.91
N LEU A 369 -3.50 -0.62 -19.77
CA LEU A 369 -3.68 -1.57 -18.69
C LEU A 369 -2.53 -1.43 -17.67
N GLY A 370 -2.88 -1.22 -16.41
CA GLY A 370 -1.92 -1.30 -15.30
C GLY A 370 -1.63 -2.73 -14.87
N TYR A 371 -0.57 -2.92 -14.08
CA TYR A 371 -0.10 -4.24 -13.63
C TYR A 371 -1.19 -5.10 -12.99
N PHE A 372 -2.04 -4.49 -12.17
CA PHE A 372 -3.10 -5.17 -11.43
C PHE A 372 -4.44 -5.21 -12.18
N PHE A 373 -4.45 -4.90 -13.48
CA PHE A 373 -5.66 -4.97 -14.31
C PHE A 373 -6.25 -6.39 -14.30
N CYS A 374 -5.37 -7.40 -14.39
CA CYS A 374 -5.73 -8.79 -14.21
C CYS A 374 -5.03 -9.35 -12.96
N LYS A 375 -5.80 -9.91 -12.03
CA LYS A 375 -5.24 -10.56 -10.83
C LYS A 375 -4.85 -11.99 -11.17
N ALA A 376 -3.61 -12.35 -10.88
CA ALA A 376 -3.13 -13.72 -10.96
C ALA A 376 -3.49 -14.52 -9.70
N HIS A 377 -3.71 -15.82 -9.86
CA HIS A 377 -3.86 -16.79 -8.77
C HIS A 377 -2.58 -17.63 -8.70
N GLY A 378 -1.87 -17.59 -7.57
CA GLY A 378 -0.56 -18.24 -7.46
C GLY A 378 0.49 -17.69 -8.43
N GLY A 379 0.37 -16.43 -8.86
CA GLY A 379 1.24 -15.84 -9.89
C GLY A 379 0.86 -16.19 -11.33
N VAL A 380 -0.16 -17.02 -11.54
CA VAL A 380 -0.61 -17.44 -12.87
C VAL A 380 -1.97 -16.82 -13.24
N ILE A 381 -2.06 -16.29 -14.45
CA ILE A 381 -3.30 -15.84 -15.10
C ILE A 381 -3.69 -16.94 -16.10
N SER A 382 -4.78 -17.65 -15.84
CA SER A 382 -5.26 -18.68 -16.77
C SER A 382 -5.74 -18.06 -18.09
N ALA A 383 -5.70 -18.84 -19.17
CA ALA A 383 -6.24 -18.44 -20.47
C ALA A 383 -7.70 -17.96 -20.38
N GLU A 384 -8.54 -18.60 -19.55
CA GLU A 384 -9.92 -18.18 -19.32
C GLU A 384 -10.01 -16.79 -18.68
N THR A 385 -9.18 -16.54 -17.67
CA THR A 385 -9.15 -15.25 -16.98
C THR A 385 -8.61 -14.17 -17.91
N PHE A 386 -7.57 -14.48 -18.68
CA PHE A 386 -6.98 -13.58 -19.65
C PHE A 386 -7.98 -13.19 -20.75
N VAL A 387 -8.65 -14.16 -21.38
CA VAL A 387 -9.65 -13.87 -22.43
C VAL A 387 -10.85 -13.12 -21.85
N GLY A 388 -11.38 -13.58 -20.72
CA GLY A 388 -12.58 -13.02 -20.11
C GLY A 388 -12.42 -11.60 -19.58
N LYS A 389 -11.21 -11.20 -19.14
CA LYS A 389 -10.94 -9.86 -18.61
C LYS A 389 -10.16 -8.97 -19.56
N VAL A 390 -9.02 -9.46 -20.05
CA VAL A 390 -8.07 -8.66 -20.83
C VAL A 390 -8.55 -8.54 -22.27
N VAL A 391 -8.73 -9.67 -22.97
CA VAL A 391 -9.14 -9.65 -24.38
C VAL A 391 -10.54 -9.02 -24.53
N PHE A 392 -11.45 -9.30 -23.59
CA PHE A 392 -12.78 -8.67 -23.57
C PHE A 392 -12.72 -7.15 -23.46
N TYR A 393 -11.89 -6.60 -22.56
CA TYR A 393 -11.70 -5.16 -22.41
C TYR A 393 -11.06 -4.53 -23.65
N LEU A 394 -10.01 -5.16 -24.19
CA LEU A 394 -9.36 -4.71 -25.43
C LEU A 394 -10.37 -4.64 -26.57
N TRP A 395 -11.25 -5.63 -26.69
CA TRP A 395 -12.28 -5.68 -27.72
C TRP A 395 -13.38 -4.62 -27.54
N ASN A 396 -13.96 -4.52 -26.35
CA ASN A 396 -15.17 -3.71 -26.11
C ASN A 396 -14.90 -2.25 -25.77
N ASP A 397 -13.80 -1.95 -25.10
CA ASP A 397 -13.55 -0.61 -24.56
C ASP A 397 -12.42 0.11 -25.30
N VAL A 398 -11.40 -0.65 -25.70
CA VAL A 398 -10.20 -0.08 -26.30
C VAL A 398 -10.34 0.05 -27.82
N PHE A 399 -10.55 -1.06 -28.52
CA PHE A 399 -10.54 -1.15 -29.99
C PHE A 399 -11.93 -1.17 -30.65
N LYS A 400 -13.01 -1.00 -29.88
CA LYS A 400 -14.39 -1.01 -30.39
C LYS A 400 -14.63 -0.08 -31.57
N ASP A 401 -14.04 1.12 -31.53
CA ASP A 401 -14.21 2.16 -32.57
C ASP A 401 -13.05 2.20 -33.57
N PHE A 402 -12.10 1.27 -33.47
CA PHE A 402 -10.86 1.25 -34.26
C PHE A 402 -10.76 -0.07 -35.01
N ASP A 403 -11.45 -0.21 -36.15
CA ASP A 403 -11.49 -1.34 -37.12
C ASP A 403 -10.40 -2.44 -36.95
N LEU A 404 -10.37 -3.17 -35.83
CA LEU A 404 -9.31 -4.11 -35.41
C LEU A 404 -7.96 -3.87 -36.11
N VAL A 405 -7.48 -2.63 -36.02
CA VAL A 405 -6.46 -2.11 -36.94
C VAL A 405 -5.08 -2.62 -36.52
N GLY A 406 -4.57 -3.57 -37.29
CA GLY A 406 -3.22 -4.10 -37.18
C GLY A 406 -3.15 -5.62 -37.01
N PRO A 407 -1.93 -6.17 -37.04
CA PRO A 407 -1.69 -7.62 -37.09
C PRO A 407 -2.06 -8.35 -35.79
N ILE A 408 -2.23 -7.64 -34.67
CA ILE A 408 -2.53 -8.25 -33.36
C ILE A 408 -3.78 -9.13 -33.38
N PHE A 409 -4.80 -8.74 -34.14
CA PHE A 409 -6.04 -9.50 -34.31
C PHE A 409 -6.10 -10.23 -35.65
N ASP A 410 -4.99 -10.45 -36.35
CA ASP A 410 -5.01 -11.23 -37.60
C ASP A 410 -5.05 -12.73 -37.28
N ASP A 411 -6.01 -13.42 -37.88
CA ASP A 411 -6.07 -14.88 -37.82
C ASP A 411 -5.29 -15.45 -39.01
N THR A 412 -3.99 -15.63 -38.81
CA THR A 412 -3.04 -16.21 -39.78
C THR A 412 -3.31 -17.68 -40.12
N VAL A 413 -4.13 -18.40 -39.33
CA VAL A 413 -4.41 -19.83 -39.52
C VAL A 413 -5.71 -20.06 -40.27
N GLU A 414 -6.81 -19.45 -39.81
CA GLU A 414 -8.14 -19.60 -40.45
C GLU A 414 -8.48 -18.46 -41.41
N GLY A 415 -7.65 -17.43 -41.49
CA GLY A 415 -7.89 -16.23 -42.30
C GLY A 415 -8.83 -15.24 -41.61
N GLY A 416 -8.67 -13.97 -41.97
CA GLY A 416 -9.48 -12.86 -41.43
C GLY A 416 -8.99 -12.37 -40.07
N LYS A 417 -9.92 -11.99 -39.20
CA LYS A 417 -9.63 -11.42 -37.87
C LYS A 417 -9.97 -12.39 -36.74
N LEU A 418 -9.22 -12.34 -35.64
CA LEU A 418 -9.49 -12.93 -34.33
C LEU A 418 -10.61 -12.14 -33.67
N THR A 419 -11.86 -12.43 -34.04
CA THR A 419 -13.00 -11.84 -33.36
C THR A 419 -13.12 -12.37 -31.93
N PHE A 420 -13.77 -11.63 -31.02
CA PHE A 420 -13.92 -12.08 -29.64
C PHE A 420 -14.53 -13.49 -29.53
N ALA A 421 -15.50 -13.82 -30.39
CA ALA A 421 -16.11 -15.15 -30.44
C ALA A 421 -15.12 -16.27 -30.83
N LYS A 422 -14.12 -15.99 -31.68
CA LYS A 422 -13.11 -16.98 -32.10
C LYS A 422 -12.20 -17.45 -30.96
N PHE A 423 -12.14 -16.74 -29.84
CA PHE A 423 -11.43 -17.21 -28.64
C PHE A 423 -12.19 -18.32 -27.90
N TYR A 424 -13.39 -18.70 -28.34
CA TYR A 424 -14.20 -19.75 -27.72
C TYR A 424 -14.50 -20.89 -28.72
N THR A 425 -14.77 -22.08 -28.18
CA THR A 425 -15.25 -23.22 -28.97
C THR A 425 -16.68 -23.00 -29.44
N GLU A 426 -16.95 -23.25 -30.73
CA GLU A 426 -18.31 -23.21 -31.29
C GLU A 426 -19.08 -24.52 -31.02
N GLY A 427 -20.36 -24.44 -30.69
CA GLY A 427 -21.29 -25.58 -30.79
C GLY A 427 -21.51 -26.47 -29.55
N GLU A 428 -20.87 -26.21 -28.40
CA GLU A 428 -21.12 -26.95 -27.14
C GLU A 428 -21.94 -26.13 -26.12
N MET A 429 -22.72 -26.79 -25.25
CA MET A 429 -23.45 -26.12 -24.14
C MET A 429 -22.52 -25.44 -23.12
N LYS A 430 -21.24 -25.83 -23.05
CA LYS A 430 -20.21 -25.18 -22.23
C LYS A 430 -19.14 -24.62 -23.14
N THR A 431 -19.05 -23.30 -23.22
CA THR A 431 -17.98 -22.61 -23.96
C THR A 431 -16.64 -22.86 -23.26
N LYS A 432 -15.62 -23.27 -24.03
CA LYS A 432 -14.23 -23.36 -23.57
C LYS A 432 -13.37 -22.37 -24.35
N VAL A 433 -12.33 -21.85 -23.70
CA VAL A 433 -11.38 -20.97 -24.36
C VAL A 433 -10.47 -21.78 -25.28
N ARG A 434 -10.27 -21.27 -26.50
CA ARG A 434 -9.37 -21.79 -27.53
C ARG A 434 -7.95 -21.28 -27.27
N THR A 435 -7.14 -22.09 -26.59
CA THR A 435 -5.75 -21.73 -26.22
C THR A 435 -4.86 -21.52 -27.44
N ASP A 436 -5.13 -22.19 -28.57
CA ASP A 436 -4.47 -21.95 -29.85
C ASP A 436 -4.63 -20.49 -30.32
N LYS A 437 -5.84 -19.92 -30.17
CA LYS A 437 -6.13 -18.53 -30.55
C LYS A 437 -5.53 -17.53 -29.57
N VAL A 438 -5.44 -17.88 -28.28
CA VAL A 438 -4.74 -17.06 -27.28
C VAL A 438 -3.23 -17.01 -27.58
N ALA A 439 -2.61 -18.15 -27.86
CA ALA A 439 -1.20 -18.23 -28.23
C ALA A 439 -0.91 -17.44 -29.52
N GLN A 440 -1.79 -17.54 -30.52
CA GLN A 440 -1.70 -16.75 -31.75
C GLN A 440 -1.81 -15.24 -31.48
N PHE A 441 -2.75 -14.81 -30.64
CA PHE A 441 -2.87 -13.40 -30.24
C PHE A 441 -1.60 -12.87 -29.57
N LEU A 442 -1.05 -13.61 -28.60
CA LEU A 442 0.20 -13.24 -27.92
C LEU A 442 1.39 -13.21 -28.91
N GLY A 443 1.48 -14.20 -29.79
CA GLY A 443 2.50 -14.25 -30.84
C GLY A 443 2.40 -13.11 -31.85
N ASN A 444 1.18 -12.67 -32.21
CA ASN A 444 0.96 -11.52 -33.07
C ASN A 444 1.41 -10.19 -32.43
N LEU A 445 1.45 -10.13 -31.08
CA LEU A 445 2.05 -9.03 -30.33
C LEU A 445 3.59 -9.12 -30.26
N GLY A 446 4.20 -10.20 -30.77
CA GLY A 446 5.64 -10.44 -30.71
C GLY A 446 6.11 -11.10 -29.42
N LEU A 447 5.19 -11.60 -28.58
CA LEU A 447 5.56 -12.34 -27.38
C LEU A 447 5.92 -13.78 -27.74
N THR A 448 7.05 -14.24 -27.23
CA THR A 448 7.40 -15.66 -27.17
C THR A 448 7.02 -16.21 -25.80
N PRO A 449 6.66 -17.50 -25.69
CA PRO A 449 6.65 -18.15 -24.39
C PRO A 449 7.99 -17.91 -23.71
N VAL A 450 7.97 -17.73 -22.40
CA VAL A 450 9.17 -17.84 -21.59
C VAL A 450 9.71 -19.24 -21.89
N GLU A 451 10.84 -19.31 -22.60
CA GLU A 451 11.51 -20.59 -22.80
C GLU A 451 11.72 -21.19 -21.42
N GLU A 452 11.69 -22.52 -21.29
CA GLU A 452 12.40 -23.15 -20.17
C GLU A 452 13.91 -22.89 -20.36
N SER A 453 14.34 -21.63 -20.29
CA SER A 453 15.57 -21.33 -19.61
C SER A 453 15.41 -21.92 -18.23
N GLU A 454 16.40 -22.70 -17.82
CA GLU A 454 16.76 -22.88 -16.42
C GLU A 454 16.90 -21.48 -15.81
N GLU A 455 15.79 -20.81 -15.48
CA GLU A 455 15.78 -19.50 -14.87
C GLU A 455 16.41 -19.69 -13.50
N GLU A 456 17.64 -19.23 -13.45
CA GLU A 456 18.49 -19.15 -12.29
C GLU A 456 17.70 -18.47 -11.17
N TYR A 457 17.40 -19.31 -10.19
CA TYR A 457 16.75 -19.08 -8.93
C TYR A 457 16.89 -17.66 -8.34
N ASN A 458 15.76 -17.07 -7.97
CA ASN A 458 15.67 -15.83 -7.17
C ASN A 458 15.13 -16.10 -5.75
N GLY A 459 15.50 -17.22 -5.13
CA GLY A 459 15.46 -17.37 -3.67
C GLY A 459 16.83 -17.04 -3.06
N GLN A 460 17.07 -17.38 -1.79
CA GLN A 460 18.38 -17.12 -1.17
C GLN A 460 19.50 -17.68 -2.06
N ALA A 461 20.34 -16.79 -2.60
CA ALA A 461 21.44 -17.19 -3.46
C ALA A 461 22.26 -18.26 -2.74
N GLU A 462 22.27 -19.49 -3.30
CA GLU A 462 23.19 -20.51 -2.84
C GLU A 462 24.61 -20.02 -3.16
N ASN A 463 25.53 -20.15 -2.21
CA ASN A 463 26.95 -19.91 -2.44
C ASN A 463 27.48 -21.01 -3.36
N THR A 464 27.36 -20.77 -4.66
CA THR A 464 27.93 -21.61 -5.70
C THR A 464 29.43 -21.36 -5.82
N ASP A 465 30.10 -22.23 -6.56
CA ASP A 465 31.53 -22.07 -6.81
C ASP A 465 31.74 -20.99 -7.89
N ASP A 466 31.88 -19.73 -7.47
CA ASP A 466 32.40 -18.69 -8.34
C ASP A 466 33.81 -19.09 -8.78
N SER A 467 34.02 -19.17 -10.10
CA SER A 467 35.27 -19.62 -10.75
C SER A 467 36.52 -18.79 -10.41
N GLU A 468 36.42 -17.85 -9.48
CA GLU A 468 37.48 -16.95 -9.02
C GLU A 468 38.04 -17.31 -7.62
N ASN A 469 37.48 -18.27 -6.88
CA ASN A 469 37.96 -18.60 -5.52
C ASN A 469 38.43 -20.06 -5.37
N PRO A 470 39.76 -20.34 -5.32
CA PRO A 470 40.27 -21.70 -5.35
C PRO A 470 39.77 -22.52 -4.14
N ARG A 471 39.30 -23.77 -4.33
CA ARG A 471 38.89 -24.74 -3.28
C ARG A 471 39.82 -24.82 -2.04
N ALA A 472 41.09 -24.41 -2.21
CA ALA A 472 42.09 -24.24 -1.17
C ALA A 472 41.74 -23.17 -0.10
N THR A 473 40.89 -22.19 -0.39
CA THR A 473 40.49 -21.10 0.52
C THR A 473 39.28 -21.45 1.40
N TRP A 474 38.56 -22.53 1.08
CA TRP A 474 37.35 -22.92 1.82
C TRP A 474 37.68 -23.51 3.20
N SER A 475 36.81 -23.22 4.18
CA SER A 475 36.85 -23.84 5.50
C SER A 475 36.57 -25.35 5.43
N MET A 476 37.00 -26.07 6.46
CA MET A 476 36.75 -27.52 6.58
C MET A 476 35.25 -27.87 6.49
N SER A 477 34.38 -27.04 7.06
CA SER A 477 32.93 -27.27 7.04
C SER A 477 32.31 -27.05 5.67
N GLU A 478 32.79 -26.06 4.90
CA GLU A 478 32.32 -25.80 3.53
C GLU A 478 32.73 -26.93 2.58
N ARG A 479 33.97 -27.43 2.71
CA ARG A 479 34.44 -28.59 1.93
C ARG A 479 33.59 -29.83 2.22
N LYS A 480 33.30 -30.11 3.50
CA LYS A 480 32.46 -31.25 3.89
C LYS A 480 31.04 -31.15 3.33
N ARG A 481 30.42 -29.97 3.36
CA ARG A 481 29.09 -29.74 2.77
C ARG A 481 29.10 -29.94 1.26
N TYR A 482 30.08 -29.33 0.59
CA TYR A 482 30.22 -29.46 -0.85
C TYR A 482 30.42 -30.94 -1.27
N ASP A 483 31.35 -31.65 -0.63
CA ASP A 483 31.61 -33.08 -0.89
C ASP A 483 30.33 -33.93 -0.68
N PHE A 484 29.56 -33.64 0.37
CA PHE A 484 28.30 -34.33 0.63
C PHE A 484 27.26 -34.03 -0.45
N TRP A 485 27.06 -32.77 -0.84
CA TRP A 485 26.08 -32.41 -1.87
C TRP A 485 26.46 -32.91 -3.26
N GLU A 486 27.75 -32.88 -3.62
CA GLU A 486 28.27 -33.43 -4.86
C GLU A 486 27.98 -34.93 -4.96
N ALA A 487 28.28 -35.68 -3.89
CA ALA A 487 27.99 -37.11 -3.82
C ALA A 487 26.49 -37.41 -3.79
N PHE A 488 25.71 -36.65 -3.02
CA PHE A 488 24.26 -36.80 -2.92
C PHE A 488 23.59 -36.59 -4.28
N LEU A 489 23.88 -35.48 -4.98
CA LEU A 489 23.25 -35.20 -6.27
C LEU A 489 23.66 -36.23 -7.33
N ALA A 490 24.93 -36.63 -7.37
CA ALA A 490 25.40 -37.68 -8.29
C ALA A 490 24.72 -39.04 -8.04
N TYR A 491 24.33 -39.32 -6.78
CA TYR A 491 23.57 -40.50 -6.41
C TYR A 491 22.08 -40.35 -6.71
N ALA A 492 21.46 -39.25 -6.27
CA ALA A 492 20.03 -39.00 -6.34
C ALA A 492 19.52 -38.89 -7.79
N HIS A 493 20.30 -38.31 -8.70
CA HIS A 493 19.93 -38.24 -10.13
C HIS A 493 19.90 -39.60 -10.85
N LYS A 494 20.32 -40.68 -10.19
CA LYS A 494 20.13 -42.06 -10.68
C LYS A 494 18.76 -42.63 -10.34
N ASN A 495 18.03 -42.02 -9.40
CA ASN A 495 16.67 -42.41 -9.06
C ASN A 495 15.69 -41.68 -9.99
N ASP A 496 14.86 -42.44 -10.72
CA ASP A 496 13.98 -41.89 -11.75
C ASP A 496 12.91 -40.94 -11.17
N ASP A 497 12.36 -41.23 -9.99
CA ASP A 497 11.35 -40.39 -9.33
C ASP A 497 11.98 -39.08 -8.84
N PHE A 498 13.16 -39.17 -8.21
CA PHE A 498 13.91 -37.98 -7.79
C PHE A 498 14.26 -37.11 -9.00
N LYS A 499 14.76 -37.71 -10.09
CA LYS A 499 15.08 -36.97 -11.32
C LYS A 499 13.84 -36.35 -11.95
N THR A 500 12.70 -37.04 -11.91
CA THR A 500 11.44 -36.53 -12.46
C THR A 500 10.96 -35.28 -11.72
N TYR A 501 11.07 -35.27 -10.38
CA TYR A 501 10.53 -34.17 -9.57
C TYR A 501 11.56 -33.10 -9.19
N PHE A 502 12.84 -33.44 -9.12
CA PHE A 502 13.93 -32.58 -8.63
C PHE A 502 15.14 -32.53 -9.59
N GLY A 503 14.97 -32.96 -10.84
CA GLY A 503 16.01 -33.02 -11.87
C GLY A 503 16.71 -31.70 -12.22
N GLY A 504 16.07 -30.56 -11.90
CA GLY A 504 16.63 -29.22 -12.12
C GLY A 504 17.82 -28.88 -11.20
N THR A 505 17.91 -29.50 -10.02
CA THR A 505 18.98 -29.20 -9.04
C THR A 505 20.25 -29.98 -9.38
N LYS A 506 21.14 -29.40 -10.21
CA LYS A 506 22.33 -30.09 -10.72
C LYS A 506 23.66 -29.70 -10.05
N LYS A 507 23.77 -28.47 -9.55
CA LYS A 507 25.04 -27.94 -9.00
C LYS A 507 25.10 -28.16 -7.49
N ALA A 508 26.23 -28.66 -6.98
CA ALA A 508 26.52 -28.67 -5.55
C ALA A 508 26.89 -27.26 -5.05
N GLY A 509 26.62 -26.97 -3.78
CA GLY A 509 26.90 -25.67 -3.15
C GLY A 509 27.64 -25.83 -1.82
N LYS A 510 28.04 -24.71 -1.20
CA LYS A 510 28.78 -24.69 0.09
C LYS A 510 27.86 -24.55 1.31
N ASP A 511 26.58 -24.28 1.07
CA ASP A 511 25.60 -24.06 2.12
C ASP A 511 25.28 -25.33 2.89
N HIS A 512 24.87 -25.13 4.14
CA HIS A 512 24.42 -26.20 5.02
C HIS A 512 23.01 -26.68 4.68
N TRP A 513 22.39 -26.14 3.64
CA TRP A 513 21.06 -26.50 3.19
C TRP A 513 21.05 -26.70 1.68
N LYS A 514 20.05 -27.43 1.18
CA LYS A 514 19.79 -27.61 -0.25
C LYS A 514 18.29 -27.62 -0.50
N ASN A 515 17.84 -26.79 -1.43
CA ASN A 515 16.43 -26.67 -1.78
C ASN A 515 16.10 -27.48 -3.04
N PHE A 516 14.93 -28.12 -3.02
CA PHE A 516 14.37 -28.93 -4.08
C PHE A 516 12.95 -28.43 -4.38
N TYR A 517 12.78 -27.83 -5.56
CA TYR A 517 11.55 -27.14 -5.93
C TYR A 517 10.41 -28.11 -6.20
N VAL A 518 9.21 -27.72 -5.77
CA VAL A 518 7.99 -28.47 -6.02
C VAL A 518 7.13 -27.66 -6.97
N SER A 519 7.02 -28.11 -8.22
CA SER A 519 6.22 -27.41 -9.22
C SER A 519 4.75 -27.27 -8.79
N GLY A 520 4.24 -26.04 -8.87
CA GLY A 520 2.85 -25.71 -8.50
C GLY A 520 2.56 -25.70 -7.00
N ALA A 521 3.58 -25.53 -6.14
CA ALA A 521 3.43 -25.38 -4.69
C ALA A 521 4.13 -24.11 -4.18
N ASP A 522 3.59 -23.49 -3.13
CA ASP A 522 4.16 -22.28 -2.48
C ASP A 522 5.33 -22.59 -1.52
N PHE A 523 5.85 -23.81 -1.56
CA PHE A 523 6.90 -24.30 -0.68
C PHE A 523 7.89 -25.18 -1.45
N TYR A 524 9.06 -25.41 -0.86
CA TYR A 524 10.09 -26.30 -1.39
C TYR A 524 10.40 -27.39 -0.38
N MET A 525 10.94 -28.52 -0.86
CA MET A 525 11.58 -29.48 0.03
C MET A 525 13.00 -28.98 0.30
N SER A 526 13.39 -28.85 1.57
CA SER A 526 14.73 -28.42 1.96
C SER A 526 15.40 -29.46 2.83
N VAL A 527 16.66 -29.75 2.55
CA VAL A 527 17.49 -30.66 3.35
C VAL A 527 18.57 -29.82 4.01
N VAL A 528 18.62 -29.83 5.34
CA VAL A 528 19.58 -29.04 6.13
C VAL A 528 20.53 -29.96 6.90
N LEU A 529 21.82 -29.83 6.62
CA LEU A 529 22.91 -30.55 7.27
C LEU A 529 23.30 -29.85 8.58
N LYS A 530 23.16 -30.54 9.70
CA LYS A 530 23.62 -30.08 11.02
C LYS A 530 24.85 -30.87 11.44
N LEU A 531 25.98 -30.56 10.81
CA LEU A 531 27.25 -31.30 10.99
C LEU A 531 27.66 -31.46 12.46
N TRP A 532 27.58 -30.40 13.27
CA TRP A 532 27.97 -30.42 14.69
C TRP A 532 26.99 -31.19 15.58
N GLU A 533 25.73 -31.26 15.18
CA GLU A 533 24.67 -31.96 15.91
C GLU A 533 24.48 -33.39 15.41
N ARG A 534 25.28 -33.84 14.43
CA ARG A 534 25.18 -35.18 13.80
C ARG A 534 23.76 -35.50 13.38
N ALA A 535 23.10 -34.56 12.70
CA ALA A 535 21.71 -34.67 12.30
C ALA A 535 21.44 -34.03 10.94
N ILE A 536 20.35 -34.47 10.31
CA ILE A 536 19.76 -33.85 9.12
C ILE A 536 18.35 -33.38 9.47
N ALA A 537 17.97 -32.20 8.99
CA ALA A 537 16.61 -31.72 9.08
C ALA A 537 16.00 -31.66 7.68
N LEU A 538 14.93 -32.43 7.46
CA LEU A 538 14.10 -32.40 6.27
C LEU A 538 12.97 -31.42 6.50
N GLN A 539 12.76 -30.49 5.57
CA GLN A 539 11.84 -29.38 5.77
C GLN A 539 10.91 -29.21 4.58
N VAL A 540 9.64 -28.91 4.87
CA VAL A 540 8.81 -28.13 3.96
C VAL A 540 9.08 -26.66 4.28
N TYR A 541 9.73 -25.97 3.36
CA TYR A 541 10.23 -24.62 3.58
C TYR A 541 9.42 -23.61 2.75
N PHE A 542 8.92 -22.58 3.43
CA PHE A 542 8.21 -21.46 2.83
C PHE A 542 9.08 -20.21 2.90
N ASP A 543 9.50 -19.65 1.75
CA ASP A 543 10.24 -18.37 1.69
C ASP A 543 9.44 -17.21 2.30
N ARG A 544 8.11 -17.33 2.31
CA ARG A 544 7.20 -16.45 3.03
C ARG A 544 6.05 -17.25 3.66
N THR A 545 5.61 -16.92 4.86
CA THR A 545 4.39 -17.54 5.41
C THR A 545 3.19 -17.23 4.50
N THR A 546 2.54 -18.27 3.95
CA THR A 546 1.36 -18.16 3.09
C THR A 546 0.13 -18.81 3.73
N ASP A 547 -1.05 -18.56 3.16
CA ASP A 547 -2.30 -19.22 3.60
C ASP A 547 -2.22 -20.75 3.49
N ILE A 548 -1.41 -21.27 2.55
CA ILE A 548 -1.16 -22.71 2.41
C ILE A 548 -0.49 -23.29 3.67
N TYR A 549 0.42 -22.56 4.32
CA TYR A 549 1.03 -23.02 5.56
C TYR A 549 -0.02 -23.18 6.68
N TYR A 550 -0.91 -22.19 6.84
CA TYR A 550 -1.98 -22.26 7.84
C TYR A 550 -2.99 -23.36 7.54
N HIS A 551 -3.34 -23.53 6.26
CA HIS A 551 -4.22 -24.61 5.82
C HIS A 551 -3.62 -26.00 6.12
N LEU A 552 -2.34 -26.20 5.84
CA LEU A 552 -1.63 -27.43 6.21
C LEU A 552 -1.56 -27.62 7.73
N ALA A 553 -1.42 -26.54 8.50
CA ALA A 553 -1.41 -26.59 9.95
C ALA A 553 -2.76 -27.02 10.53
N ASP A 554 -3.88 -26.63 9.92
CA ASP A 554 -5.22 -27.08 10.30
C ASP A 554 -5.39 -28.60 10.09
N GLN A 555 -4.73 -29.16 9.08
CA GLN A 555 -4.72 -30.60 8.75
C GLN A 555 -3.54 -31.36 9.38
N LYS A 556 -2.81 -30.74 10.32
CA LYS A 556 -1.58 -31.28 10.92
C LYS A 556 -1.73 -32.73 11.39
N LYS A 557 -2.82 -33.06 12.10
CA LYS A 557 -3.03 -34.40 12.66
C LYS A 557 -3.14 -35.48 11.59
N ASP A 558 -3.81 -35.17 10.49
CA ASP A 558 -4.02 -36.11 9.38
C ASP A 558 -2.72 -36.30 8.59
N ILE A 559 -1.98 -35.21 8.37
CA ILE A 559 -0.66 -35.23 7.74
C ILE A 559 0.34 -36.06 8.56
N GLU A 560 0.42 -35.83 9.87
CA GLU A 560 1.32 -36.56 10.77
C GLU A 560 0.94 -38.06 10.86
N ALA A 561 -0.36 -38.38 10.82
CA ALA A 561 -0.84 -39.75 10.77
C ALA A 561 -0.49 -40.45 9.45
N GLU A 562 -0.64 -39.77 8.30
CA GLU A 562 -0.29 -40.34 6.98
C GLU A 562 1.23 -40.48 6.77
N MET A 563 2.01 -39.61 7.40
CA MET A 563 3.48 -39.66 7.33
C MET A 563 4.13 -40.58 8.36
N ASP A 564 3.34 -41.10 9.30
CA ASP A 564 3.79 -41.89 10.46
C ASP A 564 4.96 -41.21 11.19
N THR A 565 4.86 -39.89 11.38
CA THR A 565 5.90 -39.08 12.05
C THR A 565 5.30 -37.79 12.60
N THR A 566 6.02 -37.18 13.53
CA THR A 566 5.67 -35.85 14.05
C THR A 566 6.56 -34.80 13.44
N TYR A 567 5.98 -33.67 13.04
CA TYR A 567 6.71 -32.54 12.51
C TYR A 567 6.78 -31.40 13.52
N GLU A 568 7.87 -30.65 13.45
CA GLU A 568 8.00 -29.39 14.15
C GLU A 568 7.59 -28.23 13.23
N TRP A 569 6.47 -27.60 13.57
CA TRP A 569 5.90 -26.48 12.81
C TRP A 569 6.39 -25.18 13.42
N ARG A 570 7.07 -24.34 12.62
CA ARG A 570 7.64 -23.08 13.08
C ARG A 570 7.37 -21.97 12.10
N GLU A 571 6.86 -20.86 12.62
CA GLU A 571 6.95 -19.58 11.96
C GLU A 571 8.23 -18.87 12.40
N ASN A 572 8.91 -18.21 11.46
CA ASN A 572 10.09 -17.41 11.72
C ASN A 572 9.79 -15.94 11.36
N PRO A 573 9.15 -15.15 12.26
CA PRO A 573 8.69 -13.79 11.96
C PRO A 573 9.80 -12.86 11.48
N GLU A 574 11.02 -13.02 12.01
CA GLU A 574 12.19 -12.20 11.64
C GLU A 574 12.65 -12.44 10.20
N LYS A 575 12.55 -13.69 9.73
CA LYS A 575 12.93 -14.09 8.35
C LYS A 575 11.74 -14.10 7.40
N LYS A 576 10.53 -13.81 7.91
CA LYS A 576 9.24 -13.93 7.24
C LYS A 576 8.95 -15.32 6.67
N SER A 577 9.70 -16.34 7.03
CA SER A 577 9.57 -17.71 6.52
C SER A 577 8.81 -18.62 7.49
N SER A 578 8.34 -19.76 6.99
CA SER A 578 7.76 -20.82 7.81
C SER A 578 8.34 -22.18 7.42
N THR A 579 8.45 -23.08 8.39
CA THR A 579 9.06 -24.39 8.19
C THR A 579 8.30 -25.49 8.91
N ILE A 580 8.16 -26.63 8.25
CA ILE A 580 7.63 -27.88 8.82
C ILE A 580 8.78 -28.88 8.80
N VAL A 581 9.31 -29.24 9.96
CA VAL A 581 10.62 -29.88 10.08
C VAL A 581 10.51 -31.29 10.66
N GLU A 582 11.09 -32.25 9.97
CA GLU A 582 11.41 -33.58 10.49
C GLU A 582 12.92 -33.68 10.71
N ARG A 583 13.31 -34.04 11.93
CA ARG A 583 14.72 -34.14 12.32
C ARG A 583 15.12 -35.61 12.40
N ILE A 584 16.25 -35.94 11.76
CA ILE A 584 16.86 -37.27 11.77
C ILE A 584 18.22 -37.14 12.44
N ASP A 585 18.36 -37.73 13.63
CA ASP A 585 19.59 -37.73 14.42
C ASP A 585 20.50 -38.92 14.07
N ASN A 586 21.69 -38.96 14.68
CA ASN A 586 22.70 -40.03 14.56
C ASN A 586 23.29 -40.19 13.16
N ILE A 587 23.42 -39.09 12.41
CA ILE A 587 24.05 -39.07 11.09
C ILE A 587 25.56 -38.87 11.24
N ASP A 588 26.35 -39.81 10.70
CA ASP A 588 27.79 -39.63 10.54
C ASP A 588 28.13 -39.09 9.14
N PHE A 589 28.57 -37.84 9.07
CA PHE A 589 28.94 -37.20 7.81
C PHE A 589 30.36 -37.57 7.35
N GLU A 590 31.18 -38.17 8.21
CA GLU A 590 32.57 -38.57 7.86
C GLU A 590 32.63 -40.00 7.31
N ASP A 591 31.63 -40.83 7.60
CA ASP A 591 31.54 -42.20 7.13
C ASP A 591 30.97 -42.28 5.71
N LYS A 592 31.87 -42.10 4.73
CA LYS A 592 31.51 -42.14 3.31
C LYS A 592 31.00 -43.50 2.82
N GLU A 593 31.29 -44.59 3.53
CA GLU A 593 30.80 -45.93 3.16
C GLU A 593 29.29 -46.07 3.39
N HIS A 594 28.75 -45.34 4.37
CA HIS A 594 27.32 -45.34 4.72
C HIS A 594 26.52 -44.17 4.12
N TRP A 595 27.16 -43.31 3.30
CA TRP A 595 26.48 -42.20 2.64
C TRP A 595 25.31 -42.64 1.76
N THR A 596 25.43 -43.79 1.08
CA THR A 596 24.34 -44.31 0.24
C THR A 596 23.07 -44.57 1.04
N THR A 597 23.18 -45.14 2.25
CA THR A 597 22.03 -45.36 3.14
C THR A 597 21.40 -44.04 3.59
N ILE A 598 22.21 -43.03 3.86
CA ILE A 598 21.74 -41.68 4.21
C ILE A 598 21.04 -41.04 3.01
N PHE A 599 21.59 -41.20 1.81
CA PHE A 599 21.01 -40.65 0.58
C PHE A 599 19.68 -41.30 0.24
N ASP A 600 19.58 -42.63 0.33
CA ASP A 600 18.32 -43.37 0.15
C ASP A 600 17.24 -42.90 1.14
N LEU A 601 17.62 -42.68 2.40
CA LEU A 601 16.74 -42.16 3.43
C LEU A 601 16.23 -40.76 3.07
N ILE A 602 17.12 -39.84 2.67
CA ILE A 602 16.76 -38.48 2.25
C ILE A 602 15.81 -38.54 1.04
N ILE A 603 16.19 -39.25 -0.02
CA ILE A 603 15.42 -39.35 -1.27
C ILE A 603 14.02 -39.89 -1.02
N THR A 604 13.94 -41.03 -0.31
CA THR A 604 12.65 -41.66 0.01
C THR A 604 11.77 -40.70 0.80
N ARG A 605 12.35 -40.02 1.79
CA ARG A 605 11.58 -39.17 2.70
C ARG A 605 11.13 -37.87 2.06
N ILE A 606 11.98 -37.19 1.29
CA ILE A 606 11.59 -35.95 0.59
C ILE A 606 10.59 -36.20 -0.54
N LEU A 607 10.67 -37.34 -1.24
CA LEU A 607 9.69 -37.73 -2.24
C LEU A 607 8.32 -37.98 -1.59
N ARG A 608 8.32 -38.69 -0.45
CA ARG A 608 7.10 -38.94 0.32
C ARG A 608 6.52 -37.65 0.91
N MET A 609 7.36 -36.77 1.46
CA MET A 609 6.94 -35.44 1.93
C MET A 609 6.33 -34.64 0.79
N ARG A 610 6.97 -34.58 -0.38
CA ARG A 610 6.40 -33.93 -1.57
C ARG A 610 5.00 -34.46 -1.88
N GLU A 611 4.84 -35.77 -1.97
CA GLU A 611 3.56 -36.40 -2.31
C GLU A 611 2.45 -35.98 -1.33
N VAL A 612 2.69 -36.13 -0.03
CA VAL A 612 1.68 -35.86 1.01
C VAL A 612 1.39 -34.37 1.14
N PHE A 613 2.42 -33.52 1.24
CA PHE A 613 2.21 -32.09 1.41
C PHE A 613 1.58 -31.43 0.17
N VAL A 614 1.87 -31.91 -1.05
CA VAL A 614 1.20 -31.44 -2.27
C VAL A 614 -0.26 -31.90 -2.34
N LYS A 615 -0.55 -33.11 -1.87
CA LYS A 615 -1.92 -33.64 -1.77
C LYS A 615 -2.76 -32.75 -0.85
N TYR A 616 -2.29 -32.52 0.38
CA TYR A 616 -3.02 -31.73 1.36
C TYR A 616 -3.07 -30.24 0.99
N SER A 617 -2.05 -29.68 0.35
CA SER A 617 -2.09 -28.28 -0.11
C SER A 617 -3.15 -28.00 -1.18
N LYS A 618 -3.75 -29.04 -1.79
CA LYS A 618 -4.74 -28.93 -2.87
C LYS A 618 -6.15 -29.34 -2.45
N GLN A 619 -6.35 -29.87 -1.24
CA GLN A 619 -7.67 -30.28 -0.74
C GLN A 619 -8.37 -29.07 -0.11
N GLN A 620 -9.05 -28.26 -0.94
CA GLN A 620 -9.94 -27.18 -0.47
C GLN A 620 -11.34 -27.70 -0.15
#